data_AF-A0A7I0EJK7-F1
#
_entry.id   AF-A0A7I0EJK7-F1
#
_cell.length_a   1.000
_cell.length_b   1.000
_cell.length_c   1.000
_cell.angle_alpha   90.00
_cell.angle_beta   90.00
_cell.angle_gamma   90.00
#
_symmetry.space_group_name_H-M   'P 1'
#
loop_
_entity.id
_entity.type
_entity.pdbx_description
1 polymer ?
#
loop_
_entity_poly.entity_id
_entity_poly.type
_entity_poly.pdbx_seq_one_letter_code
_entity_poly.pdbx_strand_id
1 'polypeptide(L)'
;MSTSASTTAMCTSAGAPRLPVIRGLQFMPVKDGLWRVSNRSGMVLGHIEQSSEADGDRFAARRMIAATRTMTLGSFWRIDDAADCFR
;
A
#
# COMPACT_ATOMS: atom_id res chain seq x y z
N MET A 1 1.05 34.62 -4.15
CA MET A 1 1.04 33.32 -4.83
C MET A 1 1.46 32.27 -3.82
N SER A 2 0.53 31.43 -3.36
CA SER A 2 0.73 30.12 -2.72
C SER A 2 -0.61 29.70 -2.11
N THR A 3 -1.43 29.00 -2.88
CA THR A 3 -2.73 28.50 -2.44
C THR A 3 -2.54 27.14 -1.81
N SER A 4 -2.50 27.06 -0.47
CA SER A 4 -2.64 25.78 0.24
C SER A 4 -4.11 25.35 0.19
N ALA A 5 -4.45 24.44 -0.73
CA ALA A 5 -5.74 23.75 -0.71
C ALA A 5 -5.69 22.67 0.37
N SER A 6 -5.98 23.06 1.61
CA SER A 6 -6.31 22.12 2.69
C SER A 6 -7.64 21.46 2.33
N THR A 7 -7.56 20.29 1.70
CA THR A 7 -8.75 19.45 1.48
C THR A 7 -9.12 18.79 2.80
N THR A 8 -10.28 19.18 3.32
CA THR A 8 -10.99 18.53 4.43
C THR A 8 -11.19 17.05 4.12
N ALA A 9 -10.41 16.18 4.74
CA ALA A 9 -10.60 14.73 4.67
C ALA A 9 -11.73 14.32 5.63
N MET A 10 -12.92 14.13 5.08
CA MET A 10 -14.00 13.40 5.73
C MET A 10 -13.68 11.90 5.61
N CYS A 11 -13.12 11.35 6.68
CA CYS A 11 -12.65 9.97 6.77
C CYS A 11 -13.83 9.00 6.66
N THR A 12 -14.08 8.48 5.46
CA THR A 12 -14.99 7.35 5.30
C THR A 12 -14.27 6.13 5.85
N SER A 13 -14.74 5.58 6.98
CA SER A 13 -14.14 4.39 7.58
C SER A 13 -14.43 3.18 6.70
N ALA A 14 -13.55 2.92 5.74
CA ALA A 14 -13.64 1.74 4.90
C ALA A 14 -13.14 0.53 5.70
N GLY A 15 -14.01 -0.47 5.85
CA GLY A 15 -13.64 -1.74 6.49
C GLY A 15 -12.38 -2.35 5.86
N ALA A 16 -11.64 -3.13 6.65
CA ALA A 16 -10.34 -3.68 6.27
C ALA A 16 -10.36 -4.24 4.84
N PRO A 17 -9.44 -3.80 3.95
CA PRO A 17 -9.44 -4.25 2.58
C PRO A 17 -9.15 -5.75 2.52
N ARG A 18 -9.90 -6.44 1.67
CA ARG A 18 -9.63 -7.84 1.35
C ARG A 18 -8.28 -7.94 0.61
N LEU A 19 -7.33 -8.62 1.25
CA LEU A 19 -5.99 -8.82 0.70
C LEU A 19 -6.04 -9.76 -0.51
N PRO A 20 -5.30 -9.46 -1.59
CA PRO A 20 -5.26 -10.32 -2.77
C PRO A 20 -4.44 -11.59 -2.48
N VAL A 21 -4.82 -12.69 -3.12
CA VAL A 21 -4.11 -13.97 -3.03
C VAL A 21 -3.25 -14.14 -4.29
N ILE A 22 -2.00 -13.68 -4.22
CA ILE A 22 -1.03 -13.80 -5.31
C ILE A 22 -0.08 -14.96 -5.04
N ARG A 23 0.06 -15.86 -6.02
CA ARG A 23 0.92 -17.04 -5.90
C ARG A 23 2.37 -16.63 -5.62
N GLY A 24 2.93 -17.16 -4.53
CA GLY A 24 4.32 -16.90 -4.16
C GLY A 24 4.55 -15.62 -3.37
N LEU A 25 3.51 -14.80 -3.18
CA LEU A 25 3.52 -13.65 -2.29
C LEU A 25 2.71 -13.94 -1.02
N GLN A 26 3.11 -13.28 0.06
CA GLN A 26 2.42 -13.27 1.34
C GLN A 26 2.27 -11.81 1.78
N PHE A 27 1.06 -11.46 2.22
CA PHE A 27 0.71 -10.13 2.71
C PHE A 27 0.44 -10.23 4.21
N MET A 28 1.34 -9.65 5.01
CA MET A 28 1.28 -9.70 6.47
C MET A 28 0.88 -8.31 6.99
N PRO A 29 -0.26 -8.17 7.69
CA PRO A 29 -0.62 -6.90 8.31
C PRO A 29 0.41 -6.53 9.38
N VAL A 30 0.95 -5.31 9.30
CA VAL A 30 1.90 -4.76 10.28
C VAL A 30 1.18 -3.83 11.24
N LYS A 31 0.29 -2.99 10.70
CA LYS A 31 -0.62 -2.10 11.43
C LYS A 31 -1.83 -1.82 10.54
N ASP A 32 -2.80 -1.08 11.07
CA ASP A 32 -3.95 -0.63 10.30
C ASP A 32 -3.49 0.11 9.03
N GLY A 33 -3.97 -0.34 7.87
CA GLY A 33 -3.59 0.21 6.57
C GLY A 33 -2.14 -0.06 6.13
N LEU A 34 -1.34 -0.91 6.80
CA LEU A 34 0.01 -1.22 6.34
C LEU A 34 0.26 -2.73 6.29
N TRP A 35 0.65 -3.21 5.12
CA TRP A 35 1.01 -4.61 4.90
C TRP A 35 2.44 -4.74 4.44
N ARG A 36 3.11 -5.75 4.98
CA ARG A 36 4.41 -6.21 4.51
C ARG A 36 4.21 -7.29 3.46
N VAL A 37 4.88 -7.14 2.33
CA VAL A 37 4.88 -8.10 1.23
C VAL A 37 6.16 -8.92 1.30
N SER A 38 6.04 -10.24 1.39
CA SER A 38 7.18 -11.16 1.36
C SER A 38 6.99 -12.26 0.32
N ASN A 39 8.10 -12.75 -0.24
CA ASN A 39 8.06 -13.91 -1.12
C ASN A 39 7.93 -15.23 -0.33
N ARG A 40 7.82 -16.36 -1.03
CA ARG A 40 7.77 -17.70 -0.42
C ARG A 40 8.99 -18.03 0.44
N SER A 41 10.15 -17.46 0.15
CA SER A 41 11.38 -17.66 0.93
C SER A 41 11.40 -16.85 2.23
N GLY A 42 10.38 -16.02 2.49
CA GLY A 42 10.31 -15.12 3.65
C GLY A 42 11.07 -13.81 3.46
N MET A 43 11.64 -13.55 2.28
CA MET A 43 12.30 -12.28 1.97
C MET A 43 11.26 -11.18 1.78
N VAL A 44 11.44 -10.08 2.50
CA VAL A 44 10.58 -8.90 2.40
C VAL A 44 10.87 -8.18 1.09
N LEU A 45 9.87 -8.12 0.21
CA LEU A 45 9.94 -7.40 -1.07
C LEU A 45 9.58 -5.92 -0.92
N GLY A 46 8.74 -5.60 0.07
CA GLY A 46 8.31 -4.23 0.32
C GLY A 46 7.04 -4.15 1.14
N HIS A 47 6.30 -3.06 0.94
CA HIS A 47 5.15 -2.69 1.74
C HIS A 47 4.04 -2.09 0.86
N ILE A 48 2.80 -2.27 1.30
CA ILE A 48 1.62 -1.59 0.76
C ILE A 48 1.02 -0.76 1.89
N GLU A 49 0.83 0.53 1.65
CA GLU A 49 0.22 1.46 2.60
C GLU A 49 -1.12 1.96 2.05
N GLN A 50 -2.19 1.81 2.80
CA GLN A 50 -3.49 2.42 2.57
C GLN A 50 -3.50 3.81 3.21
N SER A 51 -3.97 4.77 2.44
CA SER A 51 -4.24 6.13 2.87
C SER A 51 -5.67 6.48 2.47
N SER A 52 -6.51 6.84 3.42
CA SER A 52 -7.85 7.31 3.13
C SER A 52 -7.78 8.78 2.71
N GLU A 53 -8.04 9.06 1.44
CA GLU A 53 -8.08 10.41 0.87
C GLU A 53 -9.53 10.86 0.63
N ALA A 54 -9.72 12.14 0.28
CA ALA A 54 -11.05 12.73 0.06
C ALA A 54 -11.86 12.03 -1.05
N ASP A 55 -11.17 11.41 -2.01
CA ASP A 55 -11.77 10.72 -3.15
C ASP A 55 -11.87 9.19 -2.91
N GLY A 56 -11.36 8.69 -1.78
CA GLY A 56 -11.42 7.29 -1.37
C GLY A 56 -10.07 6.74 -0.89
N ASP A 57 -10.04 5.44 -0.62
CA ASP A 57 -8.82 4.76 -0.21
C ASP A 57 -7.82 4.60 -1.36
N ARG A 58 -6.58 4.95 -1.06
CA ARG A 58 -5.46 4.83 -1.99
C ARG A 58 -4.37 3.92 -1.41
N PHE A 59 -3.87 3.02 -2.24
CA PHE A 59 -2.89 2.01 -1.89
C PHE A 59 -1.54 2.35 -2.55
N ALA A 60 -0.58 2.78 -1.74
CA ALA A 60 0.78 3.06 -2.18
C ALA A 60 1.64 1.79 -2.08
N ALA A 61 2.15 1.32 -3.22
CA ALA A 61 3.09 0.20 -3.29
C ALA A 61 4.52 0.74 -3.19
N ARG A 62 5.31 0.17 -2.28
CA ARG A 62 6.68 0.58 -1.98
C ARG A 62 7.60 -0.63 -1.94
N ARG A 63 8.53 -0.74 -2.89
CA ARG A 63 9.51 -1.84 -2.98
C ARG A 63 10.75 -1.55 -2.17
N MET A 64 11.19 -2.49 -1.36
CA MET A 64 12.46 -2.41 -0.67
C MET A 64 13.59 -2.86 -1.61
N ILE A 65 14.52 -1.96 -1.90
CA ILE A 65 15.66 -2.21 -2.81
C ILE A 65 16.99 -2.34 -2.06
N ALA A 66 17.02 -1.94 -0.79
CA ALA A 66 18.08 -2.22 0.17
C ALA A 66 17.49 -2.17 1.58
N ALA A 67 18.24 -2.62 2.61
CA ALA A 67 17.74 -2.71 3.99
C ALA A 67 17.06 -1.42 4.52
N THR A 68 17.54 -0.25 4.09
CA THR A 68 17.02 1.06 4.51
C THR A 68 16.40 1.85 3.35
N ARG A 69 16.41 1.30 2.13
CA ARG A 69 16.00 2.05 0.92
C ARG A 69 14.78 1.44 0.29
N THR A 70 13.79 2.30 0.08
CA THR A 70 12.51 1.93 -0.52
C THR A 70 12.24 2.82 -1.72
N MET A 71 11.67 2.24 -2.77
CA MET A 71 11.25 2.92 -3.98
C MET A 71 9.73 2.80 -4.12
N THR A 72 9.05 3.92 -4.32
CA THR A 72 7.62 3.93 -4.63
C THR A 72 7.42 3.34 -6.03
N LEU A 73 6.60 2.28 -6.11
CA LEU A 73 6.19 1.67 -7.38
C LEU A 73 5.00 2.40 -7.99
N GLY A 74 4.10 2.91 -7.14
CA GLY A 74 2.94 3.68 -7.56
C GLY A 74 1.88 3.78 -6.46
N SER A 75 0.81 4.51 -6.76
CA SER A 75 -0.36 4.66 -5.89
C SER A 75 -1.63 4.33 -6.66
N PHE A 76 -2.40 3.37 -6.15
CA PHE A 76 -3.51 2.74 -6.84
C PHE A 76 -4.80 2.85 -6.04
N TRP A 77 -5.95 2.76 -6.70
CA TRP A 77 -7.26 2.75 -6.03
C TRP A 77 -7.68 1.36 -5.56
N ARG A 78 -6.97 0.31 -6.00
CA ARG A 78 -7.20 -1.08 -5.58
C ARG A 78 -5.91 -1.69 -5.07
N ILE A 79 -6.05 -2.45 -3.99
CA ILE A 79 -4.93 -3.20 -3.39
C ILE A 79 -4.40 -4.30 -4.33
N ASP A 80 -5.24 -4.81 -5.24
CA ASP A 80 -4.85 -5.82 -6.24
C ASP A 80 -3.83 -5.25 -7.25
N ASP A 81 -4.08 -4.04 -7.79
CA ASP A 81 -3.16 -3.33 -8.69
C ASP A 81 -1.83 -3.02 -7.99
N ALA A 82 -1.89 -2.59 -6.73
CA ALA A 82 -0.71 -2.34 -5.91
C ALA A 82 0.09 -3.63 -5.66
N ALA A 83 -0.59 -4.77 -5.51
CA ALA A 83 0.01 -6.05 -5.22
C ALA A 83 0.65 -6.72 -6.46
N ASP A 84 0.08 -6.53 -7.66
CA ASP A 84 0.66 -7.06 -8.92
C ASP A 84 2.06 -6.50 -9.19
N CYS A 85 2.34 -5.28 -8.72
CA CYS A 85 3.67 -4.66 -8.82
C CYS A 85 4.79 -5.42 -8.09
N PHE A 86 4.47 -6.40 -7.24
CA PHE A 86 5.43 -7.24 -6.51
C PHE A 86 5.64 -8.64 -7.11
N ARG A 87 5.02 -8.92 -8.27
CA ARG A 87 5.16 -10.20 -8.98
C ARG A 87 6.55 -10.44 -9.57
#